data_AF-V5RIH5-F1
#
_entry.id   AF-V5RIH5-F1
#
_cell.length_a   1.000
_cell.length_b   1.000
_cell.length_c   1.000
_cell.angle_alpha   90.00
_cell.angle_beta   90.00
_cell.angle_gamma   90.00
#
_symmetry.space_group_name_H-M   'P 1'
#
loop_
_entity.id
_entity.type
_entity.pdbx_description
1 polymer ?
#
loop_
_entity_poly.entity_id
_entity_poly.type
_entity_poly.pdbx_seq_one_letter_code
_entity_poly.pdbx_strand_id
1 'polypeptide(L)'
;MINFLADDQRNTSNELWNNGSDYLSFMYPILVLCGVLVTIIASAIQLKIRKIPLKEFMNSIYIVIPAGVIGGSIFGKLGTNTPIYKLIFIWEPGLSIFGALFAGGAAGFVWFWYQRHHTKISIWVYADCIVPNILLGQAIGRWGNLFNHEILGRQTDISKFQWLPEWIWMRLFYFVDPSTGQKLSSLSYNEPLFLFESIATLMTWFFITFFIANLGKIISKKPWNVNPLAFPCKKWVSKNSLQDFDNTYQNIIYKVNDNGEYKLSKRQAWLKAYFVYQADSQEVKSAQSIIDNHKRSYLQALDKYKGVKLKRDNEINVIKKEMFKKRLSKKEFRLRKNNLKKDYGKILKELRWKKSRLLNFLTLNSQELYNINNKDKYCVIHSGVLCSTYVIFYSIIRFILDTSRTTYELSFKWNPVMNYLSLTGILILGFIMLICAQFIAPKKWREEGWLYEKSY
;
A
#
# COMPACT_ATOMS: atom_id res chain seq x y z
N MET A 1 0.66 18.33 18.40
CA MET A 1 -0.15 17.39 17.59
C MET A 1 -1.31 16.80 18.40
N ILE A 2 -2.49 17.38 18.16
CA ILE A 2 -3.82 17.19 18.82
C ILE A 2 -3.91 17.73 20.26
N ASN A 3 -3.95 19.06 20.38
CA ASN A 3 -4.52 19.75 21.54
C ASN A 3 -5.99 20.05 21.22
N PHE A 4 -6.90 19.11 21.49
CA PHE A 4 -8.34 19.39 21.34
C PHE A 4 -9.09 19.46 22.67
N LEU A 5 -8.49 19.08 23.81
CA LEU A 5 -9.27 18.90 25.03
C LEU A 5 -8.55 19.29 26.34
N ALA A 6 -7.47 20.09 26.27
CA ALA A 6 -6.75 20.56 27.46
C ALA A 6 -6.85 22.08 27.72
N ASP A 7 -7.59 22.82 26.90
CA ASP A 7 -7.93 24.22 27.16
C ASP A 7 -9.38 24.32 27.64
N ASP A 8 -9.60 24.01 28.91
CA ASP A 8 -10.72 24.59 29.63
C ASP A 8 -10.29 24.95 31.06
N GLN A 9 -9.62 26.10 31.17
CA GLN A 9 -9.72 26.95 32.35
C GLN A 9 -9.89 28.42 31.96
N ARG A 10 -11.17 28.80 31.87
CA ARG A 10 -11.81 30.01 32.42
C ARG A 10 -11.25 31.41 32.09
N ASN A 11 -12.24 32.25 31.81
CA ASN A 11 -12.41 33.66 32.13
C ASN A 11 -12.17 34.69 31.02
N THR A 12 -13.28 35.39 30.80
CA THR A 12 -13.56 36.59 30.03
C THR A 12 -12.53 37.70 30.14
N SER A 13 -12.41 38.43 29.02
CA SER A 13 -11.88 39.78 28.82
C SER A 13 -10.36 39.98 28.89
N ASN A 14 -9.80 40.38 27.72
CA ASN A 14 -8.54 41.10 27.52
C ASN A 14 -7.19 40.38 27.66
N GLU A 15 -7.09 39.10 27.29
CA GLU A 15 -5.80 38.39 27.18
C GLU A 15 -5.56 37.76 25.79
N LEU A 16 -5.69 38.55 24.73
CA LEU A 16 -5.54 38.07 23.33
C LEU A 16 -4.12 37.56 22.97
N TRP A 17 -3.11 37.77 23.83
CA TRP A 17 -1.70 37.45 23.55
C TRP A 17 -0.95 36.68 24.67
N ASN A 18 -1.55 36.43 25.84
CA ASN A 18 -0.82 35.86 26.99
C ASN A 18 -0.68 34.32 26.98
N ASN A 19 -1.53 33.61 26.22
CA ASN A 19 -1.61 32.14 26.31
C ASN A 19 -0.80 31.36 25.28
N GLY A 20 -0.06 32.04 24.38
CA GLY A 20 0.88 31.37 23.47
C GLY A 20 0.25 30.44 22.42
N SER A 21 -1.05 30.60 22.15
CA SER A 21 -1.77 29.90 21.08
C SER A 21 -2.52 30.91 20.20
N ASP A 22 -2.50 30.65 18.90
CA ASP A 22 -3.23 31.45 17.92
C ASP A 22 -4.71 31.07 17.90
N TYR A 23 -5.60 32.05 17.71
CA TYR A 23 -7.05 31.86 17.69
C TYR A 23 -7.52 30.93 16.55
N LEU A 24 -6.72 30.73 15.50
CA LEU A 24 -7.02 29.80 14.41
C LEU A 24 -6.44 28.40 14.60
N SER A 25 -5.84 28.08 15.75
CA SER A 25 -5.23 26.75 15.98
C SER A 25 -6.24 25.60 15.80
N PHE A 26 -7.54 25.84 16.01
CA PHE A 26 -8.62 24.88 15.76
C PHE A 26 -8.80 24.48 14.28
N MET A 27 -8.22 25.24 13.34
CA MET A 27 -8.19 24.88 11.91
C MET A 27 -7.38 23.62 11.64
N TYR A 28 -6.35 23.32 12.45
CA TYR A 28 -5.52 22.12 12.27
C TYR A 28 -6.34 20.82 12.24
N PRO A 29 -7.13 20.48 13.27
CA PRO A 29 -7.93 19.25 13.27
C PRO A 29 -9.02 19.25 12.19
N ILE A 30 -9.59 20.41 11.86
CA ILE A 30 -10.58 20.53 10.78
C ILE A 30 -9.94 20.16 9.43
N LEU A 31 -8.76 20.71 9.13
CA LEU A 31 -8.03 20.43 7.89
C LEU A 31 -7.57 18.97 7.81
N VAL A 32 -7.11 18.39 8.94
CA VAL A 32 -6.78 16.97 8.99
C VAL A 32 -8.02 16.10 8.72
N LEU A 33 -9.17 16.42 9.32
CA LEU A 33 -10.43 15.73 9.08
C LEU A 33 -10.88 15.86 7.61
N CYS A 34 -10.83 17.06 7.04
CA CYS A 34 -11.09 17.30 5.62
C CYS A 34 -10.16 16.47 4.74
N GLY A 35 -8.87 16.38 5.09
CA GLY A 35 -7.90 15.55 4.38
C GLY A 35 -8.25 14.06 4.40
N VAL A 36 -8.71 13.54 5.54
CA VAL A 36 -9.21 12.16 5.66
C VAL A 36 -10.44 11.95 4.79
N LEU A 37 -11.43 12.85 4.85
CA LEU A 37 -12.65 12.75 4.04
C LEU A 37 -12.36 12.79 2.54
N VAL A 38 -11.50 13.71 2.08
CA VAL A 38 -11.08 13.79 0.67
C VAL A 38 -10.39 12.51 0.24
N THR A 39 -9.53 11.93 1.08
CA THR A 39 -8.86 10.65 0.80
C THR A 39 -9.87 9.51 0.62
N ILE A 40 -10.90 9.44 1.49
CA ILE A 40 -11.96 8.43 1.41
C ILE A 40 -12.78 8.60 0.14
N ILE A 41 -13.20 9.83 -0.18
CA ILE A 41 -14.02 10.13 -1.36
C ILE A 41 -13.24 9.80 -2.64
N ALA A 42 -11.98 10.24 -2.74
CA ALA A 42 -11.13 9.96 -3.90
C ALA A 42 -10.92 8.44 -4.09
N SER A 43 -10.70 7.71 -3.00
CA SER A 43 -10.55 6.25 -3.05
C SER A 43 -11.83 5.54 -3.46
N ALA A 44 -13.00 5.98 -2.97
CA ALA A 44 -14.30 5.44 -3.36
C ALA A 44 -14.59 5.70 -4.85
N ILE A 45 -14.27 6.90 -5.36
CA ILE A 45 -14.40 7.22 -6.79
C ILE A 45 -13.52 6.28 -7.62
N GLN A 46 -12.26 6.08 -7.21
CA GLN A 46 -11.32 5.24 -7.95
C GLN A 46 -11.75 3.77 -7.98
N LEU A 47 -12.23 3.24 -6.85
CA LEU A 47 -12.80 1.89 -6.77
C LEU A 47 -14.04 1.74 -7.66
N LYS A 48 -14.94 2.74 -7.67
CA LYS A 48 -16.14 2.76 -8.52
C LYS A 48 -15.78 2.79 -10.00
N ILE A 49 -14.78 3.58 -10.41
CA ILE A 49 -14.26 3.61 -11.79
C ILE A 49 -13.73 2.24 -12.21
N ARG A 50 -13.08 1.52 -11.30
CA ARG A 50 -12.60 0.14 -11.52
C ARG A 50 -13.67 -0.94 -11.34
N LYS A 51 -14.93 -0.56 -11.08
CA LYS A 51 -16.07 -1.46 -10.82
C LYS A 51 -15.84 -2.43 -9.66
N ILE A 52 -15.06 -2.02 -8.66
CA ILE A 52 -14.80 -2.80 -7.46
C ILE A 52 -15.92 -2.52 -6.44
N PRO A 53 -16.51 -3.54 -5.79
CA PRO A 53 -17.54 -3.34 -4.79
C PRO A 53 -17.04 -2.49 -3.62
N LEU A 54 -17.77 -1.44 -3.28
CA LEU A 54 -17.40 -0.50 -2.21
C LEU A 54 -17.62 -1.05 -0.81
N LYS A 55 -18.40 -2.12 -0.65
CA LYS A 55 -18.76 -2.70 0.66
C LYS A 55 -17.53 -2.96 1.53
N GLU A 56 -16.53 -3.65 0.99
CA GLU A 56 -15.32 -4.01 1.75
C GLU A 56 -14.45 -2.81 2.06
N PHE A 57 -14.45 -1.79 1.19
CA PHE A 57 -13.77 -0.54 1.45
C PHE A 57 -14.45 0.25 2.57
N MET A 58 -15.79 0.39 2.55
CA MET A 58 -16.54 1.08 3.60
C MET A 58 -16.34 0.40 4.96
N ASN A 59 -16.40 -0.93 5.00
CA ASN A 59 -16.13 -1.69 6.22
C ASN A 59 -14.70 -1.47 6.75
N SER A 60 -13.73 -1.32 5.85
CA SER A 60 -12.35 -1.04 6.25
C SER A 60 -12.20 0.30 6.97
N ILE A 61 -13.02 1.31 6.65
CA ILE A 61 -12.95 2.63 7.29
C ILE A 61 -13.21 2.54 8.80
N TYR A 62 -14.22 1.76 9.20
CA TYR A 62 -14.57 1.52 10.60
C TYR A 62 -13.49 0.78 11.39
N ILE A 63 -12.51 0.15 10.71
CA ILE A 63 -11.42 -0.60 11.32
C ILE A 63 -10.13 0.23 11.29
N VAL A 64 -9.78 0.73 10.10
CA VAL A 64 -8.51 1.41 9.82
C VAL A 64 -8.40 2.74 10.56
N ILE A 65 -9.47 3.55 10.58
CA ILE A 65 -9.42 4.87 11.24
C ILE A 65 -9.25 4.71 12.76
N PRO A 66 -10.10 3.95 13.48
CA PRO A 66 -9.91 3.76 14.92
C PRO A 66 -8.57 3.11 15.26
N ALA A 67 -8.14 2.09 14.51
CA ALA A 67 -6.82 1.47 14.72
C ALA A 67 -5.68 2.47 14.52
N GLY A 68 -5.79 3.35 13.52
CA GLY A 68 -4.85 4.44 13.29
C GLY A 68 -4.81 5.44 14.45
N VAL A 69 -5.97 5.91 14.93
CA VAL A 69 -6.01 6.86 16.07
C VAL A 69 -5.42 6.23 17.34
N ILE A 70 -5.80 4.99 17.66
CA ILE A 70 -5.27 4.25 18.81
C ILE A 70 -3.75 4.03 18.67
N GLY A 71 -3.29 3.58 17.50
CA GLY A 71 -1.87 3.41 17.22
C GLY A 71 -1.10 4.72 17.35
N GLY A 72 -1.66 5.82 16.84
CA GLY A 72 -1.07 7.14 16.97
C GLY A 72 -0.85 7.52 18.43
N SER A 73 -1.85 7.32 19.27
CA SER A 73 -1.75 7.57 20.72
C SER A 73 -0.69 6.68 21.39
N ILE A 74 -0.70 5.37 21.11
CA ILE A 74 0.26 4.44 21.72
C ILE A 74 1.69 4.84 21.34
N PHE A 75 1.99 4.94 20.04
CA PHE A 75 3.35 5.22 19.58
C PHE A 75 3.83 6.64 19.88
N GLY A 76 2.93 7.62 20.00
CA GLY A 76 3.34 8.97 20.37
C GLY A 76 3.63 9.15 21.86
N LYS A 77 3.04 8.30 22.72
CA LYS A 77 3.31 8.30 24.17
C LYS A 77 4.36 7.28 24.61
N LEU A 78 4.64 6.27 23.79
CA LEU A 78 5.72 5.31 24.05
C LEU A 78 7.06 6.03 24.27
N GLY A 79 7.73 5.75 25.39
CA GLY A 79 9.01 6.37 25.76
C GLY A 79 8.88 7.72 26.48
N THR A 80 7.68 8.27 26.60
CA THR A 80 7.37 9.29 27.60
C THR A 80 6.92 8.56 28.86
N ASN A 81 7.33 8.95 30.07
CA ASN A 81 7.03 8.27 31.35
C ASN A 81 5.51 8.21 31.71
N THR A 82 4.63 8.27 30.71
CA THR A 82 3.20 8.04 30.82
C THR A 82 2.89 6.62 31.29
N PRO A 83 1.98 6.45 32.26
CA PRO A 83 1.56 5.12 32.70
C PRO A 83 0.83 4.37 31.57
N ILE A 84 0.99 3.05 31.54
CA ILE A 84 0.57 2.17 30.43
C ILE A 84 -0.91 2.37 30.04
N TYR A 85 -1.81 2.54 31.00
CA TYR A 85 -3.24 2.71 30.73
C TYR A 85 -3.58 4.03 30.00
N LYS A 86 -2.72 5.05 30.11
CA LYS A 86 -2.88 6.33 29.39
C LYS A 86 -2.40 6.27 27.95
N LEU A 87 -1.71 5.21 27.53
CA LEU A 87 -1.23 5.07 26.15
C LEU A 87 -2.38 5.05 25.13
N ILE A 88 -3.57 4.61 25.54
CA ILE A 88 -4.77 4.56 24.69
C ILE A 88 -5.67 5.81 24.80
N PHE A 89 -5.32 6.78 25.66
CA PHE A 89 -6.12 7.99 25.84
C PHE A 89 -5.90 8.95 24.67
N ILE A 90 -6.77 8.86 23.67
CA ILE A 90 -6.69 9.63 22.43
C ILE A 90 -6.98 11.13 22.59
N TRP A 91 -7.59 11.52 23.72
CA TRP A 91 -7.90 12.91 24.06
C TRP A 91 -6.76 13.64 24.77
N GLU A 92 -5.76 12.90 25.26
CA GLU A 92 -4.54 13.47 25.81
C GLU A 92 -3.52 13.73 24.68
N PRO A 93 -2.65 14.75 24.83
CA PRO A 93 -1.65 15.06 23.82
C PRO A 93 -0.64 13.92 23.64
N GLY A 94 0.00 13.87 22.46
CA GLY A 94 1.02 12.88 22.15
C GLY A 94 0.58 11.84 21.11
N LEU A 95 -0.13 12.24 20.06
CA LEU A 95 -0.37 11.36 18.91
C LEU A 95 0.78 11.44 17.90
N SER A 96 1.26 10.26 17.49
CA SER A 96 2.26 10.09 16.42
C SER A 96 1.60 9.73 15.10
N ILE A 97 1.87 10.51 14.05
CA ILE A 97 1.42 10.19 12.69
C ILE A 97 2.01 8.85 12.21
N PHE A 98 3.26 8.53 12.56
CA PHE A 98 3.88 7.25 12.20
C PHE A 98 3.17 6.08 12.86
N GLY A 99 2.80 6.25 14.14
CA GLY A 99 1.98 5.28 14.86
C GLY A 99 0.64 5.03 14.19
N ALA A 100 -0.01 6.12 13.76
CA ALA A 100 -1.30 6.04 13.09
C ALA A 100 -1.21 5.36 11.72
N LEU A 101 -0.19 5.69 10.92
CA LEU A 101 0.03 5.07 9.62
C LEU A 101 0.40 3.59 9.77
N PHE A 102 1.21 3.23 10.76
CA PHE A 102 1.60 1.85 11.00
C PHE A 102 0.41 0.99 11.45
N ALA A 103 -0.31 1.42 12.50
CA ALA A 103 -1.42 0.64 13.03
C ALA A 103 -2.62 0.61 12.06
N GLY A 104 -2.96 1.74 11.44
CA GLY A 104 -4.00 1.81 10.43
C GLY A 104 -3.65 1.00 9.18
N GLY A 105 -2.40 1.09 8.71
CA GLY A 105 -1.90 0.31 7.58
C GLY A 105 -1.88 -1.20 7.87
N ALA A 106 -1.47 -1.62 9.07
CA ALA A 106 -1.50 -3.02 9.49
C ALA A 106 -2.94 -3.55 9.58
N ALA A 107 -3.86 -2.78 10.18
CA ALA A 107 -5.27 -3.15 10.27
C ALA A 107 -5.91 -3.27 8.87
N GLY A 108 -5.64 -2.32 7.98
CA GLY A 108 -6.08 -2.36 6.59
C GLY A 108 -5.50 -3.56 5.84
N PHE A 109 -4.20 -3.85 6.03
CA PHE A 109 -3.56 -5.02 5.43
C PHE A 109 -4.24 -6.31 5.87
N VAL A 110 -4.48 -6.50 7.18
CA VAL A 110 -5.15 -7.69 7.72
C VAL A 110 -6.57 -7.81 7.18
N TRP A 111 -7.33 -6.71 7.15
CA TRP A 111 -8.69 -6.69 6.62
C TRP A 111 -8.75 -7.10 5.15
N PHE A 112 -8.01 -6.41 4.27
CA PHE A 112 -8.00 -6.73 2.84
C PHE A 112 -7.36 -8.10 2.56
N TRP A 113 -6.42 -8.55 3.38
CA TRP A 113 -5.87 -9.90 3.31
C TRP A 113 -6.89 -10.99 3.66
N TYR A 114 -7.84 -10.72 4.54
CA TYR A 114 -8.94 -11.64 4.77
C TYR A 114 -9.96 -11.56 3.61
N GLN A 115 -10.36 -10.35 3.22
CA GLN A 115 -11.40 -10.16 2.22
C GLN A 115 -11.01 -10.59 0.81
N ARG A 116 -9.71 -10.63 0.48
CA ARG A 116 -9.23 -11.13 -0.81
C ARG A 116 -9.69 -12.56 -1.09
N HIS A 117 -9.90 -13.39 -0.06
CA HIS A 117 -10.33 -14.78 -0.23
C HIS A 117 -11.82 -14.90 -0.58
N HIS A 118 -12.64 -13.95 -0.12
CA HIS A 118 -14.07 -13.91 -0.42
C HIS A 118 -14.36 -13.18 -1.74
N THR A 119 -13.68 -12.07 -1.98
CA THR A 119 -13.89 -11.23 -3.16
C THR A 119 -13.09 -11.67 -4.39
N LYS A 120 -12.05 -12.49 -4.19
CA LYS A 120 -11.00 -12.79 -5.18
C LYS A 120 -10.32 -11.53 -5.74
N ILE A 121 -10.33 -10.41 -5.01
CA ILE A 121 -9.67 -9.18 -5.40
C ILE A 121 -8.32 -9.10 -4.70
N SER A 122 -7.25 -8.91 -5.48
CA SER A 122 -5.91 -8.76 -4.92
C SER A 122 -5.81 -7.56 -3.99
N ILE A 123 -5.13 -7.72 -2.85
CA ILE A 123 -4.85 -6.62 -1.91
C ILE A 123 -4.14 -5.44 -2.60
N TRP A 124 -3.32 -5.72 -3.61
CA TRP A 124 -2.60 -4.71 -4.37
C TRP A 124 -3.52 -3.81 -5.20
N VAL A 125 -4.69 -4.33 -5.61
CA VAL A 125 -5.69 -3.54 -6.31
C VAL A 125 -6.33 -2.53 -5.35
N TYR A 126 -6.65 -2.94 -4.12
CA TYR A 126 -7.11 -2.00 -3.09
C TYR A 126 -6.02 -0.99 -2.75
N ALA A 127 -4.77 -1.44 -2.58
CA ALA A 127 -3.65 -0.57 -2.27
C ALA A 127 -3.45 0.52 -3.34
N ASP A 128 -3.51 0.16 -4.62
CA ASP A 128 -3.40 1.12 -5.74
C ASP A 128 -4.56 2.13 -5.80
N CYS A 129 -5.72 1.79 -5.24
CA CYS A 129 -6.87 2.68 -5.19
C CYS A 129 -6.91 3.58 -3.93
N ILE A 130 -6.16 3.23 -2.88
CA ILE A 130 -6.24 3.92 -1.58
C ILE A 130 -4.94 4.70 -1.32
N VAL A 131 -3.80 4.04 -1.45
CA VAL A 131 -2.50 4.55 -1.01
C VAL A 131 -2.09 5.84 -1.73
N PRO A 132 -2.21 5.96 -3.07
CA PRO A 132 -1.91 7.23 -3.73
C PRO A 132 -2.75 8.40 -3.20
N ASN A 133 -4.04 8.16 -2.91
CA ASN A 133 -4.97 9.20 -2.46
C ASN A 133 -4.65 9.75 -1.07
N ILE A 134 -3.82 9.06 -0.27
CA ILE A 134 -3.31 9.57 1.00
C ILE A 134 -2.53 10.88 0.81
N LEU A 135 -1.91 11.08 -0.36
CA LEU A 135 -1.22 12.34 -0.69
C LEU A 135 -2.17 13.55 -0.68
N LEU A 136 -3.44 13.38 -1.04
CA LEU A 136 -4.43 14.47 -0.96
C LEU A 136 -4.67 14.85 0.50
N GLY A 137 -4.85 13.85 1.37
CA GLY A 137 -5.01 14.07 2.79
C GLY A 137 -3.79 14.74 3.42
N GLN A 138 -2.60 14.34 3.02
CA GLN A 138 -1.35 14.99 3.44
C GLN A 138 -1.28 16.43 2.93
N ALA A 139 -1.56 16.68 1.65
CA ALA A 139 -1.52 18.01 1.06
C ALA A 139 -2.41 19.00 1.82
N ILE A 140 -3.63 18.58 2.18
CA ILE A 140 -4.58 19.39 2.96
C ILE A 140 -4.12 19.50 4.42
N GLY A 141 -3.72 18.39 5.04
CA GLY A 141 -3.28 18.37 6.44
C GLY A 141 -2.09 19.30 6.72
N ARG A 142 -1.20 19.50 5.73
CA ARG A 142 -0.09 20.47 5.84
C ARG A 142 -0.53 21.91 6.03
N TRP A 143 -1.71 22.30 5.57
CA TRP A 143 -2.22 23.64 5.88
C TRP A 143 -2.55 23.80 7.36
N GLY A 144 -2.88 22.70 8.05
CA GLY A 144 -3.03 22.71 9.51
C GLY A 144 -1.77 23.15 10.22
N ASN A 145 -0.59 22.70 9.76
CA ASN A 145 0.71 23.04 10.32
C ASN A 145 0.96 24.54 10.38
N LEU A 146 0.49 25.30 9.38
CA LEU A 146 0.56 26.76 9.36
C LEU A 146 -0.24 27.38 10.52
N PHE A 147 -1.50 26.96 10.71
CA PHE A 147 -2.37 27.48 11.76
C PHE A 147 -1.95 27.04 13.17
N ASN A 148 -1.28 25.89 13.29
CA ASN A 148 -0.77 25.39 14.56
C ASN A 148 0.70 25.80 14.81
N HIS A 149 1.29 26.62 13.93
CA HIS A 149 2.67 27.11 14.05
C HIS A 149 3.69 25.97 14.32
N GLU A 150 3.60 24.87 13.57
CA GLU A 150 4.47 23.69 13.73
C GLU A 150 5.09 23.23 12.41
N ILE A 151 6.32 22.70 12.44
CA ILE A 151 7.00 22.11 11.26
C ILE A 151 7.16 23.13 10.12
N LEU A 152 7.54 24.36 10.48
CA LEU A 152 8.07 25.36 9.57
C LEU A 152 9.52 25.02 9.22
N GLY A 153 10.06 25.63 8.16
CA GLY A 153 11.42 25.37 7.71
C GLY A 153 12.47 26.13 8.50
N ARG A 154 13.64 26.36 7.89
CA ARG A 154 14.72 27.10 8.54
C ARG A 154 14.36 28.57 8.72
N GLN A 155 15.00 29.20 9.71
CA GLN A 155 14.90 30.64 9.89
C GLN A 155 15.39 31.37 8.64
N THR A 156 14.62 32.35 8.19
CA THR A 156 14.84 33.07 6.93
C THR A 156 14.37 34.50 7.03
N ASP A 157 14.81 35.32 6.09
CA ASP A 157 14.34 36.70 5.97
C ASP A 157 12.94 36.72 5.34
N ILE A 158 12.02 37.42 6.00
CA ILE A 158 10.62 37.54 5.60
C ILE A 158 10.46 38.22 4.24
N SER A 159 11.39 39.12 3.88
CA SER A 159 11.39 39.86 2.61
C SER A 159 11.28 38.92 1.40
N LYS A 160 11.83 37.71 1.49
CA LYS A 160 11.79 36.68 0.43
C LYS A 160 10.40 36.10 0.18
N PHE A 161 9.49 36.22 1.14
CA PHE A 161 8.17 35.57 1.11
C PHE A 161 7.00 36.55 1.16
N GLN A 162 7.27 37.87 1.11
CA GLN A 162 6.22 38.90 1.07
C GLN A 162 5.35 38.89 -0.19
N TRP A 163 5.75 38.14 -1.24
CA TRP A 163 4.89 37.88 -2.40
C TRP A 163 3.74 36.91 -2.09
N LEU A 164 3.81 36.17 -0.98
CA LEU A 164 2.69 35.38 -0.49
C LEU A 164 1.59 36.30 0.07
N PRO A 165 0.33 35.84 0.13
CA PRO A 165 -0.71 36.53 0.88
C PRO A 165 -0.31 36.82 2.33
N GLU A 166 -0.70 38.00 2.83
CA GLU A 166 -0.40 38.49 4.19
C GLU A 166 -0.74 37.47 5.28
N TRP A 167 -1.91 36.86 5.19
CA TRP A 167 -2.38 35.86 6.15
C TRP A 167 -1.51 34.59 6.21
N ILE A 168 -0.66 34.33 5.21
CA ILE A 168 0.28 33.20 5.19
C ILE A 168 1.60 33.62 5.81
N TRP A 169 2.26 34.64 5.25
CA TRP A 169 3.63 34.95 5.67
C TRP A 169 3.69 35.51 7.08
N MET A 170 2.63 36.18 7.56
CA MET A 170 2.51 36.64 8.95
C MET A 170 2.43 35.49 9.95
N ARG A 171 2.21 34.24 9.52
CA ARG A 171 2.09 33.06 10.38
C ARG A 171 3.34 32.16 10.34
N LEU A 172 4.37 32.57 9.63
CA LEU A 172 5.61 31.80 9.48
C LEU A 172 6.57 31.96 10.66
N PHE A 173 6.06 31.95 11.89
CA PHE A 173 6.87 32.12 13.10
C PHE A 173 6.47 31.09 14.17
N TYR A 174 7.34 30.90 15.15
CA TYR A 174 7.09 30.04 16.32
C TYR A 174 6.77 30.88 17.56
N PHE A 175 5.78 30.46 18.35
CA PHE A 175 5.53 31.02 19.70
C PHE A 175 6.50 30.48 20.74
N VAL A 176 6.91 29.23 20.57
CA VAL A 176 7.76 28.46 21.48
C VAL A 176 8.84 27.79 20.65
N ASP A 177 10.08 27.84 21.12
CA ASP A 177 11.21 27.20 20.45
C ASP A 177 10.96 25.70 20.52
N PRO A 178 10.74 25.02 19.39
CA PRO A 178 10.28 23.65 19.46
C PRO A 178 11.42 22.67 19.79
N SER A 179 12.67 23.14 19.90
CA SER A 179 13.80 22.37 20.42
C SER A 179 13.89 22.40 21.95
N THR A 180 13.67 23.55 22.58
CA THR A 180 13.84 23.77 24.02
C THR A 180 12.52 23.85 24.79
N GLY A 181 11.40 24.06 24.09
CA GLY A 181 10.09 24.28 24.69
C GLY A 181 9.95 25.64 25.38
N GLN A 182 10.91 26.56 25.20
CA GLN A 182 10.91 27.89 25.83
C GLN A 182 10.23 28.92 24.93
N LYS A 183 9.50 29.88 25.53
CA LYS A 183 8.91 30.99 24.77
C LYS A 183 10.03 31.83 24.12
N LEU A 184 9.88 32.16 22.84
CA LEU A 184 10.86 33.02 22.16
C LEU A 184 10.73 34.46 22.65
N SER A 185 11.87 35.11 22.89
CA SER A 185 11.95 36.53 23.25
C SER A 185 11.88 37.46 22.04
N SER A 186 12.17 36.95 20.84
CA SER A 186 12.15 37.71 19.59
C SER A 186 11.45 36.95 18.48
N LEU A 187 10.70 37.67 17.66
CA LEU A 187 9.98 37.11 16.53
C LEU A 187 10.96 36.77 15.41
N SER A 188 11.05 35.50 15.06
CA SER A 188 11.84 35.02 13.92
C SER A 188 10.94 34.33 12.91
N TYR A 189 11.14 34.65 11.63
CA TYR A 189 10.38 34.06 10.53
C TYR A 189 11.12 32.86 9.94
N ASN A 190 10.35 31.89 9.47
CA ASN A 190 10.81 30.62 8.96
C ASN A 190 10.30 30.38 7.54
N GLU A 191 10.94 29.46 6.82
CA GLU A 191 10.50 29.09 5.48
C GLU A 191 9.12 28.39 5.52
N PRO A 192 8.27 28.61 4.50
CA PRO A 192 6.94 28.00 4.40
C PRO A 192 7.01 26.52 3.97
N LEU A 193 7.69 25.68 4.76
CA LEU A 193 7.92 24.27 4.42
C LEU A 193 6.61 23.50 4.21
N PHE A 194 5.57 23.85 4.98
CA PHE A 194 4.23 23.28 4.83
C PHE A 194 3.67 23.44 3.40
N LEU A 195 3.94 24.59 2.76
CA LEU A 195 3.45 24.89 1.41
C LEU A 195 4.20 24.07 0.36
N PHE A 196 5.52 23.97 0.49
CA PHE A 196 6.33 23.11 -0.37
C PHE A 196 5.92 21.65 -0.26
N GLU A 197 5.67 21.15 0.95
CA GLU A 197 5.16 19.80 1.17
C GLU A 197 3.76 19.60 0.58
N SER A 198 2.86 20.57 0.76
CA SER A 198 1.49 20.52 0.23
C SER A 198 1.50 20.45 -1.30
N ILE A 199 2.26 21.31 -1.96
CA ILE A 199 2.37 21.35 -3.42
C ILE A 199 3.05 20.08 -3.94
N ALA A 200 4.15 19.63 -3.32
CA ALA A 200 4.87 18.45 -3.77
C ALA A 200 4.03 17.17 -3.66
N THR A 201 3.28 17.01 -2.57
CA THR A 201 2.37 15.88 -2.38
C THR A 201 1.20 15.91 -3.37
N LEU A 202 0.61 17.07 -3.61
CA LEU A 202 -0.46 17.24 -4.60
C LEU A 202 0.03 16.97 -6.04
N MET A 203 1.19 17.49 -6.42
CA MET A 203 1.79 17.25 -7.74
C MET A 203 2.14 15.77 -7.94
N THR A 204 2.65 15.11 -6.89
CA THR A 204 2.91 13.67 -6.93
C THR A 204 1.63 12.87 -7.08
N TRP A 205 0.55 13.26 -6.39
CA TRP A 205 -0.74 12.60 -6.54
C TRP A 205 -1.25 12.70 -7.98
N PHE A 206 -1.16 13.90 -8.57
CA PHE A 206 -1.55 14.13 -9.96
C PHE A 206 -0.70 13.27 -10.92
N PHE A 207 0.61 13.25 -10.71
CA PHE A 207 1.54 12.46 -11.51
C PHE A 207 1.23 10.95 -11.44
N ILE A 208 1.02 10.39 -10.23
CA ILE A 208 0.71 8.97 -10.08
C ILE A 208 -0.64 8.63 -10.72
N THR A 209 -1.67 9.43 -10.45
CA THR A 209 -3.06 9.14 -10.83
C THR A 209 -3.29 9.32 -12.33
N PHE A 210 -2.68 10.32 -12.96
CA PHE A 210 -2.93 10.64 -14.37
C PHE A 210 -1.80 10.18 -15.30
N PHE A 211 -0.54 10.31 -14.90
CA PHE A 211 0.59 9.93 -15.76
C PHE A 211 0.95 8.45 -15.59
N ILE A 212 1.33 8.01 -14.39
CA ILE A 212 1.78 6.63 -14.16
C ILE A 212 0.68 5.61 -14.47
N ALA A 213 -0.55 5.88 -14.02
CA ALA A 213 -1.69 4.99 -14.32
C ALA A 213 -1.99 4.84 -15.83
N ASN A 214 -1.60 5.82 -16.66
CA ASN A 214 -1.79 5.77 -18.11
C ASN A 214 -0.51 5.49 -18.90
N LEU A 215 0.64 5.35 -18.23
CA LEU A 215 1.94 5.17 -18.86
C LEU A 215 1.99 3.94 -19.78
N GLY A 216 1.31 2.86 -19.38
CA GLY A 216 1.18 1.66 -20.20
C GLY A 216 0.56 1.94 -21.58
N LYS A 217 -0.45 2.82 -21.67
CA LYS A 217 -1.08 3.18 -22.96
C LYS A 217 -0.19 4.05 -23.83
N ILE A 218 0.72 4.82 -23.23
CA ILE A 218 1.65 5.72 -23.93
C ILE A 218 2.77 4.90 -24.57
N ILE A 219 3.33 3.95 -23.82
CA ILE A 219 4.47 3.12 -24.24
C ILE A 219 4.03 1.96 -25.14
N SER A 220 2.82 1.42 -24.94
CA SER A 220 2.35 0.25 -25.66
C SER A 220 2.11 0.51 -27.15
N LYS A 221 2.18 -0.58 -27.93
CA LYS A 221 1.76 -0.58 -29.33
C LYS A 221 0.27 -0.22 -29.41
N LYS A 222 -0.06 0.67 -30.34
CA LYS A 222 -1.45 1.16 -30.52
C LYS A 222 -2.32 0.06 -31.12
N PRO A 223 -3.46 -0.33 -30.52
CA PRO A 223 -4.27 -1.47 -30.99
C PRO A 223 -4.71 -1.36 -32.46
N TRP A 224 -5.13 -0.17 -32.88
CA TRP A 224 -5.54 0.13 -34.27
C TRP A 224 -4.40 0.12 -35.28
N ASN A 225 -3.14 0.05 -34.85
CA ASN A 225 -2.00 -0.18 -35.74
C ASN A 225 -1.64 -1.67 -35.83
N VAL A 226 -1.98 -2.47 -34.81
CA VAL A 226 -1.69 -3.92 -34.77
C VAL A 226 -2.74 -4.68 -35.58
N ASN A 227 -4.02 -4.43 -35.31
CA ASN A 227 -5.12 -5.01 -36.09
C ASN A 227 -6.19 -3.95 -36.38
N PRO A 228 -6.11 -3.27 -37.54
CA PRO A 228 -7.07 -2.22 -37.91
C PRO A 228 -8.52 -2.72 -38.07
N LEU A 229 -8.71 -3.99 -38.44
CA LEU A 229 -10.04 -4.60 -38.63
C LEU A 229 -10.69 -4.93 -37.29
N ALA A 230 -9.91 -5.40 -36.31
CA ALA A 230 -10.40 -5.63 -34.95
C ALA A 230 -10.61 -4.33 -34.16
N PHE A 231 -9.85 -3.27 -34.49
CA PHE A 231 -9.88 -1.97 -33.82
C PHE A 231 -10.06 -0.80 -34.80
N PRO A 232 -11.23 -0.64 -35.45
CA PRO A 232 -11.46 0.38 -36.47
C PRO A 232 -11.54 1.79 -35.86
N CYS A 233 -10.41 2.46 -35.65
CA CYS A 233 -10.37 3.83 -35.11
C CYS A 233 -10.22 4.90 -36.19
N LYS A 234 -9.54 4.58 -37.30
CA LYS A 234 -9.21 5.54 -38.35
C LYS A 234 -10.26 5.53 -39.46
N LYS A 235 -10.56 4.34 -39.98
CA LYS A 235 -11.53 4.10 -41.07
C LYS A 235 -12.80 3.45 -40.52
N TRP A 236 -13.90 3.69 -41.22
CA TRP A 236 -15.15 2.96 -41.03
C TRP A 236 -15.01 1.57 -41.65
N VAL A 237 -15.60 0.56 -41.01
CA VAL A 237 -15.48 -0.84 -41.42
C VAL A 237 -16.86 -1.48 -41.44
N SER A 238 -17.16 -2.25 -42.49
CA SER A 238 -18.44 -2.95 -42.63
C SER A 238 -18.56 -4.10 -41.62
N LYS A 239 -19.78 -4.45 -41.22
CA LYS A 239 -20.04 -5.51 -40.22
C LYS A 239 -19.36 -6.84 -40.56
N ASN A 240 -19.35 -7.23 -41.84
CA ASN A 240 -18.83 -8.52 -42.30
C ASN A 240 -17.30 -8.59 -42.29
N SER A 241 -16.61 -7.44 -42.33
CA SER A 241 -15.15 -7.35 -42.28
C SER A 241 -14.60 -7.07 -40.89
N LEU A 242 -15.50 -6.85 -39.92
CA LEU A 242 -15.15 -6.64 -38.54
C LEU A 242 -14.71 -7.98 -37.93
N GLN A 243 -13.42 -8.09 -37.61
CA GLN A 243 -12.91 -9.21 -36.85
C GLN A 243 -13.21 -8.96 -35.38
N ASP A 244 -14.39 -9.40 -34.92
CA ASP A 244 -14.68 -9.36 -33.49
C ASP A 244 -13.93 -10.46 -32.75
N PHE A 245 -13.52 -10.16 -31.52
CA PHE A 245 -13.05 -11.19 -30.60
C PHE A 245 -14.30 -11.89 -30.09
N ASP A 246 -14.37 -13.21 -30.27
CA ASP A 246 -15.60 -13.97 -29.98
C ASP A 246 -16.03 -13.91 -28.50
N ASN A 247 -15.13 -13.51 -27.58
CA ASN A 247 -15.45 -13.40 -26.16
C ASN A 247 -14.97 -12.07 -25.56
N THR A 248 -15.92 -11.22 -25.17
CA THR A 248 -15.69 -9.95 -24.48
C THR A 248 -16.50 -9.85 -23.22
N TYR A 249 -15.87 -9.55 -22.07
CA TYR A 249 -16.57 -9.45 -20.78
C TYR A 249 -17.61 -8.32 -20.69
N GLN A 250 -17.53 -7.34 -21.58
CA GLN A 250 -18.43 -6.19 -21.61
C GLN A 250 -18.74 -5.83 -23.05
N ASN A 251 -19.98 -5.38 -23.27
CA ASN A 251 -20.42 -4.90 -24.57
C ASN A 251 -19.60 -3.67 -24.98
N ILE A 252 -19.01 -3.74 -26.16
CA ILE A 252 -18.26 -2.64 -26.75
C ILE A 252 -19.24 -1.80 -27.57
N ILE A 253 -19.33 -0.53 -27.23
CA ILE A 253 -20.18 0.41 -27.97
C ILE A 253 -19.40 0.89 -29.18
N TYR A 254 -19.93 0.63 -30.37
CA TYR A 254 -19.39 1.15 -31.62
C TYR A 254 -20.18 2.38 -32.07
N LYS A 255 -19.51 3.33 -32.72
CA LYS A 255 -20.18 4.36 -33.51
C LYS A 255 -20.60 3.74 -34.84
N VAL A 256 -21.83 3.98 -35.25
CA VAL A 256 -22.38 3.49 -36.51
C VAL A 256 -22.67 4.69 -37.41
N ASN A 257 -22.29 4.61 -38.68
CA ASN A 257 -22.61 5.62 -39.69
C ASN A 257 -23.94 5.27 -40.39
N ASP A 258 -24.51 6.21 -41.14
CA ASP A 258 -25.77 6.01 -41.89
C ASP A 258 -25.69 4.83 -42.87
N ASN A 259 -24.49 4.52 -43.36
CA ASN A 259 -24.19 3.37 -44.24
C ASN A 259 -24.09 2.02 -43.49
N GLY A 260 -24.35 1.98 -42.18
CA GLY A 260 -24.23 0.77 -41.36
C GLY A 260 -22.78 0.33 -41.06
N GLU A 261 -21.81 1.22 -41.23
CA GLU A 261 -20.39 0.95 -40.95
C GLU A 261 -20.03 1.28 -39.50
N TYR A 262 -19.06 0.56 -38.94
CA TYR A 262 -18.68 0.62 -37.54
C TYR A 262 -17.32 1.31 -37.33
N LYS A 263 -17.21 2.08 -36.24
CA LYS A 263 -15.98 2.75 -35.81
C LYS A 263 -15.87 2.83 -34.29
N LEU A 264 -14.68 2.65 -33.75
CA LEU A 264 -14.38 2.78 -32.32
C LEU A 264 -13.77 4.14 -31.99
N SER A 265 -14.13 4.67 -30.82
CA SER A 265 -13.34 5.74 -30.21
C SER A 265 -11.99 5.19 -29.72
N LYS A 266 -10.93 6.03 -29.69
CA LYS A 266 -9.62 5.63 -29.16
C LYS A 266 -9.71 5.05 -27.73
N ARG A 267 -10.60 5.62 -26.89
CA ARG A 267 -10.85 5.13 -25.53
C ARG A 267 -11.44 3.71 -25.56
N GLN A 268 -12.45 3.46 -26.38
CA GLN A 268 -13.06 2.13 -26.50
C GLN A 268 -12.12 1.11 -27.12
N ALA A 269 -11.26 1.50 -28.07
CA ALA A 269 -10.25 0.60 -28.60
C ALA A 269 -9.24 0.16 -27.53
N TRP A 270 -8.80 1.07 -26.66
CA TRP A 270 -8.00 0.67 -25.49
C TRP A 270 -8.79 -0.19 -24.50
N LEU A 271 -10.08 0.10 -24.28
CA LEU A 271 -10.93 -0.75 -23.43
C LEU A 271 -11.04 -2.18 -23.99
N LYS A 272 -11.33 -2.31 -25.29
CA LYS A 272 -11.39 -3.59 -26.03
C LYS A 272 -10.07 -4.35 -25.90
N ALA A 273 -8.94 -3.68 -26.13
CA ALA A 273 -7.61 -4.32 -26.12
C ALA A 273 -7.12 -4.74 -24.72
N TYR A 274 -7.43 -3.96 -23.67
CA TYR A 274 -6.83 -4.16 -22.35
C TYR A 274 -7.72 -4.86 -21.35
N PHE A 275 -9.00 -4.49 -21.32
CA PHE A 275 -9.87 -4.78 -20.18
C PHE A 275 -11.00 -5.76 -20.51
N VAL A 276 -11.30 -5.91 -21.79
CA VAL A 276 -12.51 -6.61 -22.22
C VAL A 276 -12.19 -7.95 -22.91
N TYR A 277 -10.97 -8.15 -23.37
CA TYR A 277 -10.50 -9.43 -23.92
C TYR A 277 -10.67 -10.57 -22.90
N GLN A 278 -11.39 -11.62 -23.31
CA GLN A 278 -11.52 -12.87 -22.59
C GLN A 278 -10.69 -13.93 -23.32
N ALA A 279 -9.77 -14.58 -22.60
CA ALA A 279 -8.98 -15.66 -23.15
C ALA A 279 -9.83 -16.93 -23.35
N ASP A 280 -9.33 -17.84 -24.19
CA ASP A 280 -9.99 -19.12 -24.40
C ASP A 280 -10.01 -19.94 -23.09
N SER A 281 -11.21 -20.37 -22.70
CA SER A 281 -11.46 -21.10 -21.46
C SER A 281 -10.68 -22.42 -21.38
N GLN A 282 -10.40 -23.06 -22.53
CA GLN A 282 -9.69 -24.33 -22.55
C GLN A 282 -8.19 -24.14 -22.29
N GLU A 283 -7.55 -23.17 -22.93
CA GLU A 283 -6.14 -22.79 -22.70
C GLU A 283 -5.91 -22.29 -21.27
N VAL A 284 -6.86 -21.50 -20.74
CA VAL A 284 -6.77 -21.00 -19.36
C VAL A 284 -6.82 -22.16 -18.36
N LYS A 285 -7.75 -23.11 -18.52
CA LYS A 285 -7.87 -24.30 -17.66
C LYS A 285 -6.61 -25.17 -17.71
N SER A 286 -6.01 -25.36 -18.88
CA SER A 286 -4.76 -26.13 -18.98
C SER A 286 -3.61 -25.44 -18.24
N ALA A 287 -3.44 -24.13 -18.40
CA ALA A 287 -2.44 -23.37 -17.67
C ALA A 287 -2.68 -23.38 -16.14
N GLN A 288 -3.95 -23.26 -15.72
CA GLN A 288 -4.31 -23.32 -14.30
C GLN A 288 -4.07 -24.72 -13.69
N SER A 289 -4.25 -25.79 -14.48
CA SER A 289 -3.98 -27.15 -14.02
C SER A 289 -2.52 -27.37 -13.60
N ILE A 290 -1.57 -26.71 -14.26
CA ILE A 290 -0.14 -26.75 -13.93
C ILE A 290 0.10 -26.12 -12.55
N ILE A 291 -0.52 -24.97 -12.29
CA ILE A 291 -0.45 -24.27 -11.01
C ILE A 291 -1.05 -25.13 -9.90
N ASP A 292 -2.21 -25.75 -10.15
CA ASP A 292 -2.88 -26.59 -9.16
C ASP A 292 -2.11 -27.88 -8.87
N ASN A 293 -1.49 -28.49 -9.88
CA ASN A 293 -0.62 -29.67 -9.71
C ASN A 293 0.62 -29.35 -8.87
N HIS A 294 1.20 -28.15 -9.05
CA HIS A 294 2.30 -27.65 -8.21
C HIS A 294 1.85 -27.50 -6.75
N LYS A 295 0.70 -26.87 -6.51
CA LYS A 295 0.11 -26.74 -5.16
C LYS A 295 -0.19 -28.10 -4.52
N ARG A 296 -0.75 -29.06 -5.28
CA ARG A 296 -1.01 -30.42 -4.82
C ARG A 296 0.26 -31.14 -4.41
N SER A 297 1.34 -30.99 -5.18
CA SER A 297 2.65 -31.57 -4.88
C SER A 297 3.22 -31.05 -3.54
N TYR A 298 3.04 -29.75 -3.26
CA TYR A 298 3.37 -29.17 -1.96
C TYR A 298 2.52 -29.75 -0.82
N LEU A 299 1.20 -29.87 -1.00
CA LEU A 299 0.30 -30.43 0.02
C LEU A 299 0.65 -31.90 0.33
N GLN A 300 0.89 -32.71 -0.72
CA GLN A 300 1.33 -34.09 -0.58
C GLN A 300 2.67 -34.20 0.17
N ALA A 301 3.64 -33.33 -0.14
CA ALA A 301 4.92 -33.30 0.56
C ALA A 301 4.75 -32.90 2.05
N LEU A 302 3.83 -31.99 2.34
CA LEU A 302 3.51 -31.54 3.70
C LEU A 302 2.85 -32.66 4.52
N ASP A 303 1.88 -33.37 3.95
CA ASP A 303 1.20 -34.48 4.62
C ASP A 303 2.14 -35.67 4.81
N LYS A 304 2.95 -36.01 3.79
CA LYS A 304 3.98 -37.03 3.90
C LYS A 304 4.99 -36.68 5.00
N TYR A 305 5.41 -35.41 5.10
CA TYR A 305 6.29 -34.97 6.18
C TYR A 305 5.67 -35.15 7.57
N LYS A 306 4.39 -34.76 7.74
CA LYS A 306 3.66 -34.94 9.00
C LYS A 306 3.54 -36.42 9.37
N GLY A 307 3.16 -37.27 8.40
CA GLY A 307 3.02 -38.71 8.59
C GLY A 307 4.34 -39.40 8.96
N VAL A 308 5.43 -39.10 8.25
CA VAL A 308 6.77 -39.65 8.55
C VAL A 308 7.27 -39.19 9.93
N LYS A 309 7.03 -37.92 10.29
CA LYS A 309 7.37 -37.41 11.62
C LYS A 309 6.58 -38.13 12.72
N LEU A 310 5.28 -38.35 12.52
CA LEU A 310 4.43 -39.07 13.46
C LEU A 310 4.86 -40.53 13.63
N LYS A 311 5.16 -41.25 12.53
CA LYS A 311 5.68 -42.62 12.56
C LYS A 311 6.97 -42.73 13.37
N ARG A 312 7.94 -41.84 13.10
CA ARG A 312 9.20 -41.76 13.86
C ARG A 312 8.94 -41.54 15.35
N ASP A 313 8.05 -40.61 15.70
CA ASP A 313 7.76 -40.27 17.09
C ASP A 313 7.03 -41.43 17.81
N ASN A 314 6.14 -42.15 17.11
CA ASN A 314 5.49 -43.36 17.61
C ASN A 314 6.49 -44.49 17.86
N GLU A 315 7.39 -44.79 16.93
CA GLU A 315 8.42 -45.83 17.10
C GLU A 315 9.39 -45.48 18.24
N ILE A 316 9.79 -44.22 18.38
CA ILE A 316 10.59 -43.77 19.52
C ILE A 316 9.81 -43.96 20.83
N ASN A 317 8.50 -43.70 20.84
CA ASN A 317 7.66 -43.93 22.02
C ASN A 317 7.50 -45.41 22.37
N VAL A 318 7.42 -46.30 21.37
CA VAL A 318 7.41 -47.77 21.59
C VAL A 318 8.72 -48.20 22.26
N ILE A 319 9.87 -47.80 21.71
CA ILE A 319 11.19 -48.13 22.28
C ILE A 319 11.35 -47.50 23.68
N LYS A 320 10.79 -46.31 23.91
CA LYS A 320 10.75 -45.68 25.23
C LYS A 320 9.93 -46.52 26.22
N LYS A 321 8.76 -47.03 25.81
CA LYS A 321 7.94 -47.95 26.64
C LYS A 321 8.65 -49.25 26.95
N GLU A 322 9.39 -49.83 26.01
CA GLU A 322 10.19 -51.04 26.22
C GLU A 322 11.30 -50.83 27.27
N MET A 323 11.96 -49.67 27.22
CA MET A 323 12.94 -49.28 28.23
C MET A 323 12.30 -49.13 29.62
N PHE A 324 11.13 -48.50 29.74
CA PHE A 324 10.40 -48.37 31.01
C PHE A 324 9.99 -49.74 31.59
N LYS A 325 9.65 -50.71 30.73
CA LYS A 325 9.35 -52.09 31.14
C LYS A 325 10.59 -52.92 31.52
N LYS A 326 11.77 -52.29 31.65
CA LYS A 326 13.09 -52.94 31.89
C LYS A 326 13.49 -54.01 30.86
N ARG A 327 12.86 -54.01 29.68
CA ARG A 327 13.20 -54.94 28.57
C ARG A 327 14.40 -54.50 27.75
N LEU A 328 14.92 -53.30 27.99
CA LEU A 328 15.99 -52.68 27.20
C LEU A 328 16.94 -51.87 28.07
N SER A 329 18.25 -51.94 27.81
CA SER A 329 19.24 -51.10 28.50
C SER A 329 19.17 -49.64 28.03
N LYS A 330 19.51 -48.69 28.91
CA LYS A 330 19.55 -47.25 28.61
C LYS A 330 20.52 -46.93 27.46
N LYS A 331 21.60 -47.71 27.30
CA LYS A 331 22.59 -47.56 26.22
C LYS A 331 22.01 -48.01 24.86
N GLU A 332 21.31 -49.14 24.85
CA GLU A 332 20.64 -49.68 23.66
C GLU A 332 19.49 -48.79 23.19
N PHE A 333 18.72 -48.22 24.12
CA PHE A 333 17.68 -47.24 23.78
C PHE A 333 18.26 -46.04 23.04
N ARG A 334 19.39 -45.49 23.54
CA ARG A 334 20.05 -44.35 22.90
C ARG A 334 20.54 -44.71 21.50
N LEU A 335 21.12 -45.90 21.32
CA LEU A 335 21.59 -46.38 20.02
C LEU A 335 20.43 -46.54 19.02
N ARG A 336 19.37 -47.28 19.39
CA ARG A 336 18.20 -47.49 18.53
C ARG A 336 17.51 -46.18 18.18
N LYS A 337 17.33 -45.29 19.16
CA LYS A 337 16.77 -43.95 18.94
C LYS A 337 17.62 -43.13 17.96
N ASN A 338 18.95 -43.18 18.07
CA ASN A 338 19.84 -42.43 17.19
C ASN A 338 19.84 -43.00 15.77
N ASN A 339 19.83 -44.32 15.61
CA ASN A 339 19.71 -44.98 14.31
C ASN A 339 18.38 -44.61 13.64
N LEU A 340 17.25 -44.74 14.34
CA LEU A 340 15.94 -44.31 13.85
C LEU A 340 15.92 -42.83 13.46
N LYS A 341 16.48 -41.95 14.30
CA LYS A 341 16.60 -40.53 13.95
C LYS A 341 17.43 -40.30 12.70
N LYS A 342 18.46 -41.12 12.44
CA LYS A 342 19.31 -41.04 11.25
C LYS A 342 18.55 -41.51 10.00
N ASP A 343 17.84 -42.63 10.10
CA ASP A 343 17.07 -43.22 9.00
C ASP A 343 15.92 -42.31 8.56
N TYR A 344 15.08 -41.91 9.52
CA TYR A 344 14.02 -40.94 9.28
C TYR A 344 14.56 -39.54 8.94
N GLY A 345 15.75 -39.19 9.46
CA GLY A 345 16.39 -37.90 9.23
C GLY A 345 16.69 -37.63 7.76
N LYS A 346 17.14 -38.64 7.01
CA LYS A 346 17.39 -38.54 5.56
C LYS A 346 16.10 -38.20 4.79
N ILE A 347 15.02 -38.96 5.05
CA ILE A 347 13.71 -38.77 4.41
C ILE A 347 13.11 -37.40 4.77
N LEU A 348 13.18 -37.03 6.05
CA LEU A 348 12.67 -35.74 6.53
C LEU A 348 13.45 -34.54 5.96
N LYS A 349 14.75 -34.69 5.66
CA LYS A 349 15.57 -33.62 5.06
C LYS A 349 15.07 -33.29 3.65
N GLU A 350 14.80 -34.29 2.82
CA GLU A 350 14.26 -34.08 1.46
C GLU A 350 12.86 -33.45 1.50
N LEU A 351 11.96 -34.00 2.33
CA LEU A 351 10.61 -33.47 2.50
C LEU A 351 10.58 -32.06 3.10
N ARG A 352 11.59 -31.68 3.89
CA ARG A 352 11.69 -30.33 4.46
C ARG A 352 11.84 -29.26 3.37
N TRP A 353 12.58 -29.56 2.29
CA TRP A 353 12.69 -28.65 1.14
C TRP A 353 11.38 -28.60 0.36
N LYS A 354 10.80 -29.76 0.03
CA LYS A 354 9.55 -29.86 -0.75
C LYS A 354 8.33 -29.23 -0.04
N LYS A 355 8.25 -29.32 1.28
CA LYS A 355 7.19 -28.69 2.10
C LYS A 355 7.47 -27.21 2.42
N SER A 356 8.59 -26.65 1.98
CA SER A 356 8.93 -25.26 2.30
C SER A 356 7.94 -24.34 1.62
N ARG A 357 7.15 -23.61 2.42
CA ARG A 357 6.17 -22.63 1.91
C ARG A 357 6.84 -21.56 1.05
N LEU A 358 8.02 -21.10 1.46
CA LEU A 358 8.81 -20.12 0.72
C LEU A 358 9.28 -20.67 -0.62
N LEU A 359 9.84 -21.89 -0.63
CA LEU A 359 10.33 -22.51 -1.87
C LEU A 359 9.17 -22.73 -2.85
N ASN A 360 8.05 -23.28 -2.37
CA ASN A 360 6.85 -23.50 -3.16
C ASN A 360 6.30 -22.19 -3.76
N PHE A 361 6.31 -21.12 -2.97
CA PHE A 361 5.91 -19.79 -3.43
C PHE A 361 6.87 -19.25 -4.49
N LEU A 362 8.18 -19.41 -4.34
CA LEU A 362 9.18 -18.92 -5.30
C LEU A 362 9.24 -19.73 -6.61
N THR A 363 8.90 -21.02 -6.58
CA THR A 363 8.91 -21.92 -7.74
C THR A 363 7.60 -21.91 -8.54
N LEU A 364 6.53 -21.31 -7.99
CA LEU A 364 5.26 -21.17 -8.71
C LEU A 364 5.47 -20.33 -9.98
N ASN A 365 4.95 -20.83 -11.10
CA ASN A 365 5.06 -20.20 -12.40
C ASN A 365 3.67 -20.07 -13.02
N SER A 366 3.25 -18.84 -13.30
CA SER A 366 1.98 -18.48 -13.95
C SER A 366 2.22 -17.72 -15.26
N GLN A 367 3.41 -17.85 -15.84
CA GLN A 367 3.79 -17.11 -17.05
C GLN A 367 2.94 -17.49 -18.27
N GLU A 368 2.55 -18.77 -18.39
CA GLU A 368 1.66 -19.23 -19.46
C GLU A 368 0.29 -18.57 -19.37
N LEU A 369 -0.30 -18.56 -18.18
CA LEU A 369 -1.55 -17.86 -17.88
C LEU A 369 -1.45 -16.35 -18.18
N TYR A 370 -0.31 -15.73 -17.84
CA TYR A 370 -0.06 -14.32 -18.19
C TYR A 370 -0.03 -14.08 -19.70
N ASN A 371 0.61 -14.97 -20.46
CA ASN A 371 0.73 -14.84 -21.92
C ASN A 371 -0.61 -15.02 -22.62
N ILE A 372 -1.41 -16.03 -22.21
CA ILE A 372 -2.74 -16.31 -22.75
C ILE A 372 -3.66 -15.08 -22.63
N ASN A 373 -3.61 -14.41 -21.48
CA ASN A 373 -4.42 -13.22 -21.20
C ASN A 373 -3.85 -11.90 -21.77
N ASN A 374 -2.69 -11.94 -22.42
CA ASN A 374 -2.08 -10.80 -23.07
C ASN A 374 -1.39 -11.20 -24.38
N LYS A 375 -2.16 -11.86 -25.26
CA LYS A 375 -1.68 -12.44 -26.54
C LYS A 375 -0.88 -11.44 -27.39
N ASP A 376 -1.38 -10.22 -27.51
CA ASP A 376 -0.76 -9.13 -28.28
C ASP A 376 0.42 -8.43 -27.57
N LYS A 377 0.76 -8.86 -26.34
CA LYS A 377 1.87 -8.35 -25.51
C LYS A 377 1.84 -6.83 -25.31
N TYR A 378 0.66 -6.28 -25.05
CA TYR A 378 0.52 -4.87 -24.71
C TYR A 378 1.22 -4.53 -23.38
N CYS A 379 1.76 -3.31 -23.26
CA CYS A 379 2.36 -2.83 -22.02
C CYS A 379 1.27 -2.46 -21.01
N VAL A 380 1.13 -3.25 -19.94
CA VAL A 380 0.13 -3.07 -18.89
C VAL A 380 0.85 -2.62 -17.61
N ILE A 381 0.29 -1.61 -16.94
CA ILE A 381 0.69 -1.25 -15.58
C ILE A 381 0.00 -2.23 -14.64
N HIS A 382 0.79 -2.91 -13.81
CA HIS A 382 0.33 -3.99 -12.94
C HIS A 382 -0.07 -3.52 -11.52
N SER A 383 -0.95 -4.28 -10.85
CA SER A 383 -1.44 -3.92 -9.52
C SER A 383 -0.29 -3.88 -8.52
N GLY A 384 -0.22 -2.82 -7.74
CA GLY A 384 0.83 -2.52 -6.80
C GLY A 384 1.83 -1.48 -7.32
N VAL A 385 1.80 -1.16 -8.62
CA VAL A 385 2.70 -0.14 -9.19
C VAL A 385 2.37 1.25 -8.67
N LEU A 386 1.08 1.63 -8.59
CA LEU A 386 0.70 2.97 -8.12
C LEU A 386 1.05 3.16 -6.63
N CYS A 387 0.77 2.15 -5.81
CA CYS A 387 1.16 2.11 -4.40
C CYS A 387 2.69 2.18 -4.22
N SER A 388 3.45 1.40 -4.99
CA SER A 388 4.92 1.41 -4.92
C SER A 388 5.49 2.76 -5.36
N THR A 389 4.89 3.38 -6.38
CA THR A 389 5.29 4.71 -6.86
C THR A 389 5.03 5.77 -5.80
N TYR A 390 3.91 5.69 -5.07
CA TYR A 390 3.67 6.57 -3.92
C TYR A 390 4.79 6.46 -2.89
N VAL A 391 5.19 5.24 -2.49
CA VAL A 391 6.26 5.04 -1.51
C VAL A 391 7.57 5.69 -1.97
N ILE A 392 7.94 5.49 -3.24
CA ILE A 392 9.17 6.05 -3.82
C ILE A 392 9.12 7.59 -3.80
N PHE A 393 8.09 8.19 -4.41
CA PHE A 393 8.03 9.65 -4.55
C PHE A 393 7.84 10.35 -3.21
N TYR A 394 7.03 9.80 -2.32
CA TYR A 394 6.89 10.35 -0.98
C TYR A 394 8.21 10.27 -0.19
N SER A 395 8.95 9.16 -0.29
CA SER A 395 10.29 9.07 0.30
C SER A 395 11.26 10.09 -0.29
N ILE A 396 11.21 10.36 -1.60
CA ILE A 396 12.04 11.41 -2.23
C ILE A 396 11.67 12.80 -1.71
N ILE A 397 10.37 13.12 -1.65
CA ILE A 397 9.88 14.38 -1.08
C ILE A 397 10.40 14.55 0.35
N ARG A 398 10.26 13.51 1.17
CA ARG A 398 10.76 13.52 2.55
C ARG A 398 12.27 13.66 2.62
N PHE A 399 13.01 12.95 1.77
CA PHE A 399 14.46 13.05 1.75
C PHE A 399 14.94 14.47 1.43
N ILE A 400 14.28 15.17 0.51
CA ILE A 400 14.60 16.55 0.15
C ILE A 400 14.18 17.52 1.27
N LEU A 401 12.92 17.44 1.72
CA LEU A 401 12.34 18.44 2.62
C LEU A 401 12.74 18.26 4.08
N ASP A 402 13.15 17.05 4.49
CA ASP A 402 13.74 16.86 5.81
C ASP A 402 15.14 17.51 5.92
N THR A 403 15.79 17.88 4.81
CA THR A 403 17.05 18.66 4.87
C THR A 403 16.81 20.07 5.38
N SER A 404 15.67 20.68 5.05
CA SER A 404 15.26 22.00 5.54
C SER A 404 14.70 21.97 6.96
N ARG A 405 14.58 20.80 7.59
CA ARG A 405 14.07 20.67 8.95
C ARG A 405 15.18 20.71 9.98
N THR A 406 14.79 21.12 11.18
CA THR A 406 15.63 20.99 12.36
C THR A 406 15.65 19.53 12.86
N THR A 407 16.65 19.18 13.67
CA THR A 407 16.83 17.79 14.16
C THR A 407 15.69 17.28 15.04
N TYR A 408 14.90 18.17 15.65
CA TYR A 408 13.75 17.81 16.48
C TYR A 408 12.45 17.61 15.68
N GLU A 409 12.37 18.14 14.44
CA GLU A 409 11.20 18.00 13.54
C GLU A 409 11.29 16.76 12.63
N LEU A 410 12.42 16.07 12.68
CA LEU A 410 12.63 14.82 11.98
C LEU A 410 11.73 13.72 12.56
N SER A 411 11.44 12.73 11.72
CA SER A 411 10.67 11.54 12.11
C SER A 411 11.33 10.82 13.29
N PHE A 412 12.66 10.70 13.23
CA PHE A 412 13.51 10.28 14.33
C PHE A 412 14.13 11.51 14.97
N LYS A 413 13.47 12.03 16.00
CA LYS A 413 13.91 13.21 16.75
C LYS A 413 15.34 13.04 17.25
N TRP A 414 16.15 14.07 17.11
CA TRP A 414 17.55 14.14 17.56
C TRP A 414 18.51 13.15 16.89
N ASN A 415 18.03 12.32 15.95
CA ASN A 415 18.84 11.33 15.27
C ASN A 415 18.71 11.44 13.75
N PRO A 416 19.41 12.40 13.12
CA PRO A 416 19.32 12.64 11.69
C PRO A 416 19.83 11.44 10.88
N VAL A 417 20.88 10.76 11.34
CA VAL A 417 21.43 9.58 10.66
C VAL A 417 20.38 8.48 10.54
N MET A 418 19.70 8.15 11.65
CA MET A 418 18.62 7.15 11.62
C MET A 418 17.44 7.60 10.76
N ASN A 419 17.11 8.89 10.73
CA ASN A 419 16.08 9.43 9.84
C ASN A 419 16.41 9.13 8.36
N TYR A 420 17.57 9.54 7.87
CA TYR A 420 17.95 9.33 6.47
C TYR A 420 18.18 7.86 6.13
N LEU A 421 18.72 7.05 7.04
CA LEU A 421 18.83 5.60 6.86
C LEU A 421 17.44 4.95 6.71
N SER A 422 16.48 5.33 7.55
CA SER A 422 15.11 4.81 7.47
C SER A 422 14.43 5.21 6.16
N LEU A 423 14.57 6.47 5.73
CA LEU A 423 14.01 6.95 4.46
C LEU A 423 14.62 6.24 3.27
N THR A 424 15.94 6.01 3.29
CA THR A 424 16.64 5.26 2.25
C THR A 424 16.16 3.80 2.20
N GLY A 425 15.97 3.17 3.37
CA GLY A 425 15.41 1.82 3.46
C GLY A 425 14.00 1.72 2.86
N ILE A 426 13.12 2.69 3.18
CA ILE A 426 11.76 2.77 2.63
C ILE A 426 11.79 3.01 1.11
N LEU A 427 12.71 3.86 0.63
CA LEU A 427 12.90 4.12 -0.79
C LEU A 427 13.32 2.86 -1.56
N ILE A 428 14.32 2.13 -1.05
CA ILE A 428 14.77 0.85 -1.61
C ILE A 428 13.62 -0.17 -1.62
N LEU A 429 12.88 -0.26 -0.52
CA LEU A 429 11.71 -1.13 -0.42
C LEU A 429 10.66 -0.77 -1.48
N GLY A 430 10.41 0.53 -1.71
CA GLY A 430 9.52 1.02 -2.76
C GLY A 430 9.95 0.55 -4.16
N PHE A 431 11.24 0.62 -4.49
CA PHE A 431 11.76 0.10 -5.76
C PHE A 431 11.63 -1.42 -5.87
N ILE A 432 11.92 -2.16 -4.80
CA ILE A 432 11.74 -3.62 -4.77
C ILE A 432 10.27 -3.97 -5.01
N MET A 433 9.34 -3.27 -4.33
CA MET A 433 7.90 -3.45 -4.51
C MET A 433 7.47 -3.16 -5.95
N LEU A 434 7.98 -2.06 -6.55
CA LEU A 434 7.70 -1.69 -7.93
C LEU A 434 8.15 -2.77 -8.92
N ILE A 435 9.39 -3.25 -8.79
CA ILE A 435 9.96 -4.30 -9.65
C ILE A 435 9.17 -5.60 -9.47
N CYS A 436 8.85 -5.96 -8.23
CA CYS A 436 8.08 -7.15 -7.93
C CYS A 436 6.67 -7.07 -8.53
N ALA A 437 5.96 -5.96 -8.32
CA ALA A 437 4.60 -5.75 -8.81
C ALA A 437 4.53 -5.73 -10.35
N GLN A 438 5.47 -5.05 -11.01
CA GLN A 438 5.43 -4.87 -12.45
C GLN A 438 5.95 -6.08 -13.25
N PHE A 439 6.99 -6.77 -12.76
CA PHE A 439 7.71 -7.76 -13.57
C PHE A 439 7.66 -9.18 -13.04
N ILE A 440 7.58 -9.37 -11.72
CA ILE A 440 7.70 -10.71 -11.09
C ILE A 440 6.33 -11.29 -10.77
N ALA A 441 5.53 -10.59 -9.98
CA ALA A 441 4.24 -11.07 -9.48
C ALA A 441 3.27 -11.48 -10.60
N PRO A 442 3.16 -10.75 -11.74
CA PRO A 442 2.26 -11.13 -12.83
C PRO A 442 2.61 -12.48 -13.47
N LYS A 443 3.90 -12.84 -13.50
CA LYS A 443 4.40 -14.06 -14.13
C LYS A 443 4.56 -15.22 -13.16
N LYS A 444 4.69 -14.94 -11.86
CA LYS A 444 4.90 -15.96 -10.83
C LYS A 444 3.67 -16.30 -10.03
N TRP A 445 2.86 -15.34 -9.60
CA TRP A 445 1.85 -15.56 -8.55
C TRP A 445 0.40 -15.24 -8.95
N ARG A 446 0.12 -15.06 -10.25
CA ARG A 446 -1.26 -14.86 -10.70
C ARG A 446 -1.99 -16.19 -10.81
N GLU A 447 -3.29 -16.12 -10.59
CA GLU A 447 -4.23 -17.24 -10.61
C GLU A 447 -5.49 -16.81 -11.36
N GLU A 448 -6.17 -17.77 -11.98
CA GLU A 448 -7.45 -17.53 -12.65
C GLU A 448 -8.54 -17.09 -11.67
N GLY A 449 -9.44 -16.22 -12.13
CA GLY A 449 -10.61 -15.77 -11.35
C GLY A 449 -10.29 -14.76 -10.24
N TRP A 450 -9.04 -14.30 -10.15
CA TRP A 450 -8.63 -13.23 -9.27
C TRP A 450 -8.51 -11.89 -10.02
N LEU A 451 -9.05 -10.82 -9.45
CA LEU A 451 -8.89 -9.48 -10.03
C LEU A 451 -7.50 -8.92 -9.69
N TYR A 452 -6.63 -8.80 -10.70
CA TYR A 452 -5.32 -8.15 -10.56
C TYR A 452 -5.13 -6.92 -11.47
N GLU A 453 -6.07 -6.62 -12.38
CA GLU A 453 -6.30 -5.32 -13.10
C GLU A 453 -6.92 -5.53 -14.48
N LYS A 454 -6.55 -6.62 -15.15
CA LYS A 454 -7.42 -7.21 -16.16
C LYS A 454 -8.48 -7.99 -15.40
N SER A 455 -9.75 -7.85 -15.78
CA SER A 455 -10.74 -8.87 -15.42
C SER A 455 -10.28 -10.14 -16.11
N TYR A 456 -9.73 -11.05 -15.33
CA TYR A 456 -9.39 -12.38 -15.81
C TYR A 456 -10.64 -13.22 -15.88
#